data_AF-A0A433CPZ4-F1
#
_entry.id   AF-A0A433CPZ4-F1
#
_cell.length_a   1.000
_cell.length_b   1.000
_cell.length_c   1.000
_cell.angle_alpha   90.00
_cell.angle_beta   90.00
_cell.angle_gamma   90.00
#
_symmetry.space_group_name_H-M   'P 1'
#
loop_
_entity.id
_entity.type
_entity.pdbx_description
1 polymer ?
#
loop_
_entity_poly.entity_id
_entity_poly.type
_entity_poly.pdbx_seq_one_letter_code
_entity_poly.pdbx_strand_id
1 'polypeptide(L)'
;MFGQLASRSLVVVKTLCNRPTSFAFSKSPAILTYTVARSNNLRHFSISQRFDYAIREMKIYTKTGDKGTSSLFTGERRAKDDNIFEALGTTDELSSHLGLAREFCDEQGNGLSGKLEKIQCLIQDIGSNIATPRESSNAAARLAKTTFDTQGIFVADLEQWIDELTAELPPLTKFILPVRDGYTCLCWG
;
A
#
# COMPACT_ATOMS: atom_id res chain seq x y z
N MET A 1 -0.65 5.32 -8.20
CA MET A 1 0.83 5.37 -8.18
C MET A 1 1.49 6.43 -9.10
N PHE A 2 0.77 7.09 -10.04
CA PHE A 2 1.31 8.24 -10.81
C PHE A 2 1.38 9.55 -9.99
N GLY A 3 0.43 9.77 -9.07
CA GLY A 3 0.36 11.01 -8.28
C GLY A 3 1.43 11.14 -7.19
N GLN A 4 1.84 10.04 -6.54
CA GLN A 4 2.82 10.06 -5.45
C GLN A 4 4.24 10.38 -5.93
N LEU A 5 4.64 9.91 -7.12
CA LEU A 5 5.95 10.22 -7.70
C LEU A 5 6.04 11.67 -8.18
N ALA A 6 4.97 12.20 -8.80
CA ALA A 6 4.88 13.61 -9.15
C ALA A 6 4.97 14.51 -7.90
N SER A 7 4.32 14.09 -6.80
CA SER A 7 4.35 14.82 -5.53
C SER A 7 5.76 14.89 -4.92
N ARG A 8 6.52 13.77 -4.91
CA ARG A 8 7.88 13.74 -4.36
C ARG A 8 8.88 14.59 -5.17
N SER A 9 8.77 14.61 -6.50
CA SER A 9 9.59 15.49 -7.34
C SER A 9 9.22 16.97 -7.19
N LEU A 10 7.93 17.28 -7.00
CA LEU A 10 7.46 18.65 -6.76
C LEU A 10 7.95 19.19 -5.41
N VAL A 11 8.02 18.32 -4.38
CA VAL A 11 8.51 18.67 -3.04
C VAL A 11 9.99 19.07 -3.09
N VAL A 12 10.84 18.32 -3.79
CA VAL A 12 12.30 18.63 -3.87
C VAL A 12 12.55 20.01 -4.50
N VAL A 13 11.75 20.42 -5.48
CA VAL A 13 11.91 21.72 -6.15
C VAL A 13 11.37 22.87 -5.28
N LYS A 14 10.31 22.62 -4.50
CA LYS A 14 9.72 23.62 -3.59
C LYS A 14 10.65 23.94 -2.40
N THR A 15 11.42 22.95 -1.92
CA THR A 15 12.38 23.13 -0.81
C THR A 15 13.55 24.06 -1.17
N LEU A 16 13.85 24.25 -2.46
CA LEU A 16 14.97 25.11 -2.91
C LEU A 16 14.56 26.56 -3.22
N CYS A 17 13.27 26.90 -3.26
CA CYS A 17 12.80 28.23 -3.67
C CYS A 17 11.65 28.73 -2.80
N ASN A 18 11.97 29.58 -1.82
CA ASN A 18 11.03 30.10 -0.81
C ASN A 18 10.11 31.23 -1.32
N ARG A 19 9.57 31.13 -2.56
CA ARG A 19 8.67 32.13 -3.18
C ARG A 19 7.64 31.48 -4.11
N PRO A 20 6.47 32.13 -4.34
CA PRO A 20 5.39 31.55 -5.14
C PRO A 20 5.84 31.33 -6.59
N THR A 21 5.79 30.07 -7.03
CA THR A 21 6.07 29.65 -8.41
C THR A 21 4.77 29.18 -9.05
N SER A 22 4.43 29.77 -10.21
CA SER A 22 3.32 29.33 -11.04
C SER A 22 3.76 28.16 -11.92
N PHE A 23 3.12 27.01 -11.77
CA PHE A 23 3.36 25.82 -12.59
C PHE A 23 2.29 25.72 -13.68
N ALA A 24 2.71 25.65 -14.94
CA ALA A 24 1.84 25.31 -16.06
C ALA A 24 2.20 23.89 -16.56
N PHE A 25 1.22 23.00 -16.63
CA PHE A 25 1.40 21.60 -17.05
C PHE A 25 0.86 21.44 -18.48
N SER A 26 1.73 21.10 -19.43
CA SER A 26 1.31 20.74 -20.80
C SER A 26 1.42 19.22 -20.97
N LYS A 27 0.31 18.57 -21.34
CA LYS A 27 0.28 17.12 -21.59
C LYS A 27 0.86 16.82 -22.97
N SER A 28 2.14 16.48 -23.02
CA SER A 28 2.73 15.73 -24.13
C SER A 28 3.67 14.65 -23.58
N PRO A 29 3.57 13.39 -24.02
CA PRO A 29 4.11 12.23 -23.30
C PRO A 29 5.64 12.07 -23.34
N ALA A 30 6.40 13.05 -23.82
CA ALA A 30 7.85 12.89 -23.98
C ALA A 30 8.71 14.05 -23.45
N ILE A 31 8.12 15.15 -22.98
CA ILE A 31 8.91 16.32 -22.54
C ILE A 31 8.21 16.97 -21.34
N LEU A 32 8.77 16.78 -20.14
CA LEU A 32 8.40 17.57 -18.98
C LEU A 32 9.27 18.83 -18.96
N THR A 33 8.84 19.89 -19.65
CA THR A 33 9.52 21.19 -19.63
C THR A 33 9.07 21.96 -18.39
N TYR A 34 9.99 22.23 -17.46
CA TYR A 34 9.75 23.22 -16.41
C TYR A 34 10.60 24.46 -16.69
N THR A 35 9.99 25.64 -16.57
CA THR A 35 10.67 26.93 -16.73
C THR A 35 10.87 27.54 -15.35
N VAL A 36 12.12 27.64 -14.89
CA VAL A 36 12.46 28.41 -13.68
C VAL A 36 12.80 29.83 -14.11
N ALA A 37 11.89 30.77 -13.87
CA ALA A 37 12.17 32.19 -14.03
C ALA A 37 12.89 32.71 -12.77
N ARG A 38 14.21 32.93 -12.83
CA ARG A 38 14.92 33.80 -11.87
C ARG A 38 14.86 35.24 -12.39
N SER A 39 14.44 36.17 -11.54
CA SER A 39 14.40 37.60 -11.84
C SER A 39 15.79 38.10 -12.28
N ASN A 40 15.80 38.73 -13.46
CA ASN A 40 16.80 39.64 -14.01
C ASN A 40 18.05 39.08 -14.71
N ASN A 41 18.01 37.86 -15.26
CA ASN A 41 18.86 37.52 -16.41
C ASN A 41 18.33 36.29 -17.17
N LEU A 42 17.80 36.51 -18.38
CA LEU A 42 17.23 35.46 -19.24
C LEU A 42 18.36 34.62 -19.86
N ARG A 43 18.82 33.58 -19.15
CA ARG A 43 19.57 32.48 -19.78
C ARG A 43 18.64 31.29 -19.94
N HIS A 44 18.28 31.01 -21.19
CA HIS A 44 17.51 29.83 -21.55
C HIS A 44 18.39 28.59 -21.34
N PHE A 45 18.16 27.84 -20.26
CA PHE A 45 18.85 26.58 -20.00
C PHE A 45 17.88 25.43 -20.31
N SER A 46 18.01 24.84 -21.49
CA SER A 46 17.23 23.67 -21.90
C SER A 46 18.01 22.40 -21.53
N ILE A 47 17.71 21.83 -20.36
CA ILE A 47 18.18 20.48 -20.02
C ILE A 47 17.17 19.49 -20.60
N SER A 48 17.49 18.91 -21.76
CA SER A 48 16.71 17.82 -22.34
C SER A 48 17.24 16.49 -21.78
N GLN A 49 16.75 16.06 -20.61
CA GLN A 49 16.95 14.67 -20.19
C GLN A 49 15.84 13.82 -20.83
N ARG A 50 16.20 13.08 -21.89
CA ARG A 50 15.39 11.96 -22.37
C ARG A 50 15.47 10.85 -21.33
N PHE A 51 14.44 10.71 -20.50
CA PHE A 51 14.19 9.47 -19.78
C PHE A 51 13.53 8.51 -20.77
N ASP A 52 14.35 7.73 -21.48
CA ASP A 52 13.88 6.61 -22.28
C ASP A 52 13.42 5.49 -21.33
N TYR A 53 12.26 5.66 -20.71
CA TYR A 53 11.62 4.60 -19.94
C TYR A 53 10.95 3.65 -20.93
N ALA A 54 11.68 2.61 -21.35
CA ALA A 54 11.13 1.54 -22.14
C ALA A 54 10.05 0.82 -21.31
N ILE A 55 8.78 1.17 -21.55
CA ILE A 55 7.63 0.43 -21.05
C ILE A 55 7.68 -0.94 -21.71
N ARG A 56 8.29 -1.92 -21.03
CA ARG A 56 8.15 -3.32 -21.41
C ARG A 56 6.69 -3.69 -21.19
N GLU A 57 5.96 -4.00 -22.26
CA GLU A 57 4.66 -4.67 -22.15
C GLU A 57 4.86 -6.06 -21.57
N MET A 58 4.94 -6.14 -20.24
CA MET A 58 4.96 -7.41 -19.53
C MET A 58 3.53 -7.94 -19.45
N LYS A 59 3.30 -9.08 -20.09
CA LYS A 59 2.03 -9.81 -19.94
C LYS A 59 1.91 -10.26 -18.48
N ILE A 60 0.78 -9.96 -17.86
CA ILE A 60 0.50 -10.29 -16.46
C ILE A 60 0.40 -11.82 -16.26
N TYR A 61 -0.04 -12.58 -17.27
CA TYR A 61 -0.17 -14.03 -17.20
C TYR A 61 1.03 -14.76 -17.80
N THR A 62 1.56 -15.74 -17.06
CA THR A 62 2.71 -16.57 -17.49
C THR A 62 2.32 -18.00 -17.87
N LYS A 63 1.08 -18.44 -17.58
CA LYS A 63 0.56 -19.81 -17.77
C LYS A 63 1.32 -20.91 -17.01
N THR A 64 2.32 -20.54 -16.22
CA THR A 64 3.13 -21.50 -15.45
C THR A 64 2.35 -22.15 -14.30
N GLY A 65 1.18 -21.61 -13.94
CA GLY A 65 0.31 -22.11 -12.87
C GLY A 65 -0.82 -23.04 -13.33
N ASP A 66 -0.93 -23.33 -14.62
CA ASP A 66 -2.09 -24.06 -15.19
C ASP A 66 -2.12 -25.53 -14.78
N LYS A 67 -0.95 -26.08 -14.38
CA LYS A 67 -0.80 -27.47 -13.89
C LYS A 67 -1.11 -27.63 -12.39
N GLY A 68 -1.76 -26.65 -11.76
CA GLY A 68 -2.12 -26.71 -10.33
C GLY A 68 -0.98 -26.45 -9.35
N THR A 69 0.20 -26.03 -9.82
CA THR A 69 1.36 -25.70 -8.97
C THR A 69 1.76 -24.24 -9.11
N SER A 70 2.32 -23.67 -8.05
CA SER A 70 2.86 -22.30 -8.04
C SER A 70 4.22 -22.27 -7.35
N SER A 71 4.98 -21.19 -7.56
CA SER A 71 6.32 -21.00 -6.99
C SER A 71 6.27 -20.06 -5.79
N LEU A 72 6.90 -20.46 -4.68
CA LEU A 72 7.19 -19.60 -3.54
C LEU A 72 8.29 -18.58 -3.86
N PHE A 73 8.47 -17.59 -2.99
CA PHE A 73 9.51 -16.57 -3.15
C PHE A 73 10.94 -17.16 -3.13
N THR A 74 11.09 -18.33 -2.50
CA THR A 74 12.33 -19.12 -2.48
C THR A 74 12.65 -19.79 -3.82
N GLY A 75 11.68 -19.86 -4.75
CA GLY A 75 11.77 -20.58 -6.03
C GLY A 75 11.25 -22.02 -5.96
N GLU A 76 10.95 -22.51 -4.76
CA GLU A 76 10.34 -23.82 -4.53
C GLU A 76 8.94 -23.88 -5.15
N ARG A 77 8.62 -24.97 -5.88
CA ARG A 77 7.28 -25.18 -6.44
C ARG A 77 6.46 -26.08 -5.54
N ARG A 78 5.26 -25.62 -5.19
CA ARG A 78 4.30 -26.41 -4.41
C ARG A 78 2.93 -26.42 -5.08
N ALA A 79 2.08 -27.35 -4.67
CA ALA A 79 0.70 -27.42 -5.14
C ALA A 79 -0.08 -26.21 -4.60
N LYS A 80 -1.08 -25.73 -5.36
CA LYS A 80 -1.84 -24.51 -5.00
C LYS A 80 -2.71 -24.67 -3.75
N ASP A 81 -3.00 -25.91 -3.36
CA ASP A 81 -3.73 -26.32 -2.17
C ASP A 81 -2.83 -26.50 -0.94
N ASP A 82 -1.54 -26.18 -1.03
CA ASP A 82 -0.66 -26.12 0.13
C ASP A 82 -1.11 -25.01 1.09
N ASN A 83 -1.06 -25.29 2.39
CA ASN A 83 -1.36 -24.36 3.48
C ASN A 83 -0.66 -22.99 3.35
N ILE A 84 0.53 -22.94 2.75
CA ILE A 84 1.24 -21.67 2.52
C ILE A 84 0.48 -20.80 1.52
N PHE A 85 0.00 -21.38 0.42
CA PHE A 85 -0.78 -20.64 -0.58
C PHE A 85 -2.17 -20.27 -0.08
N GLU A 86 -2.78 -21.13 0.74
CA GLU A 86 -4.01 -20.79 1.44
C GLU A 86 -3.81 -19.54 2.33
N ALA A 87 -2.79 -19.56 3.19
CA ALA A 87 -2.48 -18.42 4.05
C ALA A 87 -2.18 -17.13 3.27
N LEU A 88 -1.45 -17.24 2.14
CA LEU A 88 -1.21 -16.10 1.24
C LEU A 88 -2.51 -15.59 0.61
N GLY A 89 -3.39 -16.48 0.16
CA GLY A 89 -4.68 -16.15 -0.42
C GLY A 89 -5.58 -15.43 0.58
N THR A 90 -5.72 -15.97 1.80
CA THR A 90 -6.52 -15.34 2.86
C THR A 90 -5.99 -13.95 3.23
N THR A 91 -4.66 -13.80 3.27
CA THR A 91 -4.00 -12.51 3.58
C THR A 91 -4.27 -11.47 2.48
N ASP A 92 -4.22 -11.86 1.20
CA ASP A 92 -4.52 -11.00 0.06
C ASP A 92 -6.02 -10.63 -0.03
N GLU A 93 -6.90 -11.58 0.30
CA GLU A 93 -8.34 -11.35 0.42
C GLU A 93 -8.65 -10.32 1.52
N LEU A 94 -8.03 -10.46 2.70
CA LEU A 94 -8.17 -9.48 3.79
C LEU A 94 -7.71 -8.08 3.35
N SER A 95 -6.55 -7.98 2.68
CA SER A 95 -6.05 -6.71 2.16
C SER A 95 -7.03 -6.05 1.19
N SER A 96 -7.67 -6.85 0.32
CA SER A 96 -8.66 -6.37 -0.64
C SER A 96 -9.92 -5.83 0.06
N HIS A 97 -10.40 -6.52 1.10
CA HIS A 97 -11.54 -6.06 1.91
C HIS A 97 -11.22 -4.77 2.68
N LEU A 98 -10.01 -4.63 3.22
CA LEU A 98 -9.56 -3.39 3.86
C LEU A 98 -9.48 -2.23 2.87
N GLY A 99 -9.08 -2.50 1.62
CA GLY A 99 -9.07 -1.50 0.56
C GLY A 99 -10.46 -0.96 0.27
N LEU A 100 -11.45 -1.85 0.19
CA LEU A 100 -12.85 -1.46 0.03
C LEU A 100 -13.36 -0.66 1.25
N ALA A 101 -13.08 -1.13 2.46
CA ALA A 101 -13.46 -0.43 3.70
C ALA A 101 -12.84 0.97 3.80
N ARG A 102 -11.60 1.13 3.33
CA ARG A 102 -10.89 2.40 3.30
C ARG A 102 -11.58 3.42 2.39
N GLU A 103 -12.08 3.02 1.22
CA GLU A 103 -12.82 3.94 0.34
C GLU A 103 -14.06 4.52 1.04
N PHE A 104 -14.82 3.70 1.77
CA PHE A 104 -15.95 4.20 2.57
C PHE A 104 -15.51 5.12 3.73
N CYS A 105 -14.34 4.87 4.33
CA CYS A 105 -13.79 5.75 5.37
C CYS A 105 -13.33 7.10 4.82
N ASP A 106 -12.73 7.10 3.61
CA ASP A 106 -12.34 8.31 2.89
C ASP A 106 -13.57 9.15 2.52
N GLU A 107 -14.65 8.52 2.07
CA GLU A 107 -15.93 9.20 1.78
C GLU A 107 -16.55 9.84 3.03
N GLN A 108 -16.49 9.16 4.18
CA GLN A 108 -17.03 9.67 5.45
C GLN A 108 -16.13 10.69 6.13
N GLY A 109 -14.82 10.72 5.80
CA GLY A 109 -13.86 11.62 6.43
C GLY A 109 -13.59 11.33 7.91
N ASN A 110 -13.75 10.07 8.34
CA ASN A 110 -13.66 9.66 9.75
C ASN A 110 -12.21 9.52 10.29
N GLY A 111 -11.20 9.80 9.46
CA GLY A 111 -9.78 9.72 9.84
C GLY A 111 -9.20 8.30 9.93
N LEU A 112 -10.00 7.25 9.69
CA LEU A 112 -9.54 5.85 9.78
C LEU A 112 -8.73 5.39 8.57
N SER A 113 -8.86 6.08 7.43
CA SER A 113 -8.20 5.72 6.17
C SER A 113 -6.68 5.54 6.31
N GLY A 114 -6.01 6.44 7.04
CA GLY A 114 -4.57 6.33 7.28
C GLY A 114 -4.19 5.13 8.15
N LYS A 115 -5.04 4.76 9.13
CA LYS A 115 -4.83 3.55 9.95
C LYS A 115 -4.99 2.29 9.10
N LEU A 116 -6.02 2.26 8.22
CA LEU A 116 -6.26 1.15 7.29
C LEU A 116 -5.14 1.00 6.25
N GLU A 117 -4.62 2.09 5.68
CA GLU A 117 -3.48 2.06 4.76
C GLU A 117 -2.23 1.45 5.43
N LYS A 118 -1.96 1.84 6.69
CA LYS A 118 -0.85 1.26 7.47
C LYS A 118 -1.05 -0.25 7.68
N ILE A 119 -2.26 -0.69 8.01
CA ILE A 119 -2.58 -2.12 8.17
C ILE A 119 -2.39 -2.88 6.84
N GLN A 120 -2.85 -2.34 5.71
CA GLN A 120 -2.65 -2.98 4.40
C GLN A 120 -1.16 -3.16 4.06
N CYS A 121 -0.33 -2.16 4.35
CA CYS A 121 1.13 -2.28 4.18
C CYS A 121 1.70 -3.41 5.05
N LEU A 122 1.30 -3.49 6.32
CA LEU A 122 1.75 -4.53 7.24
C LEU A 122 1.32 -5.93 6.78
N ILE A 123 0.10 -6.08 6.29
CA ILE A 123 -0.42 -7.33 5.73
C ILE A 123 0.41 -7.78 4.52
N GLN A 124 0.86 -6.86 3.68
CA GLN A 124 1.73 -7.17 2.56
C GLN A 124 3.14 -7.65 3.02
N ASP A 125 3.66 -7.06 4.08
CA ASP A 125 4.89 -7.53 4.73
C ASP A 125 4.70 -8.93 5.33
N ILE A 126 3.57 -9.20 5.99
CA ILE A 126 3.21 -10.52 6.51
C ILE A 126 3.13 -11.54 5.36
N GLY A 127 2.48 -11.21 4.25
CA GLY A 127 2.43 -12.07 3.06
C GLY A 127 3.83 -12.41 2.52
N SER A 128 4.74 -11.44 2.51
CA SER A 128 6.14 -11.66 2.10
C SER A 128 6.88 -12.62 3.04
N ASN A 129 6.58 -12.58 4.33
CA ASN A 129 7.11 -13.51 5.33
C ASN A 129 6.55 -14.93 5.15
N ILE A 130 5.24 -15.06 4.95
CA ILE A 130 4.58 -16.36 4.71
C ILE A 130 5.11 -17.02 3.44
N ALA A 131 5.33 -16.24 2.38
CA ALA A 131 5.86 -16.73 1.10
C ALA A 131 7.33 -17.21 1.16
N THR A 132 8.00 -17.01 2.31
CA THR A 132 9.42 -17.36 2.52
C THR A 132 9.58 -18.32 3.70
N PRO A 133 9.35 -19.64 3.51
CA PRO A 133 9.55 -20.63 4.56
C PRO A 133 10.99 -20.65 5.06
N ARG A 134 11.17 -20.66 6.38
CA ARG A 134 12.50 -20.64 7.02
C ARG A 134 13.29 -21.92 6.71
N GLU A 135 12.61 -23.05 6.62
CA GLU A 135 13.22 -24.38 6.41
C GLU A 135 13.77 -24.59 5.00
N SER A 136 13.20 -23.97 3.96
CA SER A 136 13.70 -24.08 2.58
C SER A 136 14.67 -22.98 2.17
N SER A 137 15.02 -22.10 3.11
CA SER A 137 15.93 -20.97 2.87
C SER A 137 17.39 -21.33 3.19
N ASN A 138 18.13 -21.86 2.20
CA ASN A 138 19.59 -22.04 2.28
C ASN A 138 20.40 -20.72 2.33
N ALA A 139 19.76 -19.57 2.62
CA ALA A 139 20.38 -18.27 2.55
C ALA A 139 20.05 -17.46 3.81
N ALA A 140 20.98 -17.39 4.75
CA ALA A 140 20.93 -16.51 5.92
C ALA A 140 20.56 -15.05 5.56
N ALA A 141 20.90 -14.61 4.33
CA ALA A 141 20.55 -13.30 3.80
C ALA A 141 19.04 -13.09 3.52
N ARG A 142 18.26 -14.16 3.29
CA ARG A 142 16.79 -14.08 3.12
C ARG A 142 16.07 -14.10 4.45
N LEU A 143 16.58 -14.88 5.42
CA LEU A 143 16.03 -14.95 6.78
C LEU A 143 16.10 -13.59 7.52
N ALA A 144 17.17 -12.83 7.30
CA ALA A 144 17.32 -11.48 7.83
C ALA A 144 16.31 -10.46 7.26
N LYS A 145 15.68 -10.77 6.11
CA LYS A 145 14.64 -9.92 5.49
C LYS A 145 13.23 -10.35 5.89
N THR A 146 13.08 -11.46 6.60
CA THR A 146 11.79 -12.03 7.02
C THR A 146 11.62 -11.97 8.55
N THR A 147 12.19 -10.94 9.17
CA THR A 147 11.91 -10.61 10.56
C THR A 147 10.74 -9.64 10.58
N PHE A 148 9.60 -10.08 11.10
CA PHE A 148 8.43 -9.26 11.30
C PHE A 148 8.25 -9.00 12.80
N ASP A 149 8.05 -7.73 13.14
CA ASP A 149 7.68 -7.23 14.47
C ASP A 149 8.45 -7.83 15.67
N THR A 150 9.77 -7.93 15.58
CA THR A 150 10.61 -8.49 16.66
C THR A 150 10.46 -7.73 17.99
N GLN A 151 10.00 -6.47 17.95
CA GLN A 151 9.84 -5.58 19.11
C GLN A 151 8.38 -5.39 19.55
N GLY A 152 7.40 -6.01 18.88
CA GLY A 152 5.98 -5.89 19.22
C GLY A 152 5.40 -4.48 19.02
N ILE A 153 6.03 -3.65 18.19
CA ILE A 153 5.64 -2.25 17.98
C ILE A 153 4.29 -2.19 17.26
N PHE A 154 4.07 -3.08 16.28
CA PHE A 154 2.81 -3.04 15.52
C PHE A 154 1.64 -3.53 16.36
N VAL A 155 1.85 -4.52 17.24
CA VAL A 155 0.84 -4.95 18.21
C VAL A 155 0.50 -3.80 19.17
N ALA A 156 1.51 -3.13 19.72
CA ALA A 156 1.29 -1.99 20.62
C ALA A 156 0.53 -0.83 19.93
N ASP A 157 0.84 -0.53 18.67
CA ASP A 157 0.10 0.47 17.89
C ASP A 157 -1.39 0.08 17.73
N LEU A 158 -1.67 -1.21 17.46
CA LEU A 158 -3.04 -1.71 17.33
C LEU A 158 -3.80 -1.65 18.66
N GLU A 159 -3.17 -2.06 19.76
CA GLU A 159 -3.73 -1.98 21.11
C GLU A 159 -4.08 -0.53 21.47
N GLN A 160 -3.17 0.40 21.21
CA GLN A 160 -3.43 1.83 21.41
C GLN A 160 -4.63 2.31 20.60
N TRP A 161 -4.76 1.89 19.33
CA TRP A 161 -5.90 2.29 18.50
C TRP A 161 -7.22 1.67 18.97
N ILE A 162 -7.19 0.45 19.50
CA ILE A 162 -8.37 -0.18 20.11
C ILE A 162 -8.82 0.64 21.32
N ASP A 163 -7.90 1.05 22.18
CA ASP A 163 -8.21 1.87 23.35
C ASP A 163 -8.78 3.25 22.96
N GLU A 164 -8.17 3.92 21.99
CA GLU A 164 -8.63 5.21 21.44
C GLU A 164 -10.08 5.11 20.92
N LEU A 165 -10.38 4.10 20.10
CA LEU A 165 -11.71 3.91 19.51
C LEU A 165 -12.74 3.44 20.54
N THR A 166 -12.32 2.64 21.52
CA THR A 166 -13.22 2.16 22.58
C THR A 166 -13.62 3.30 23.52
N ALA A 167 -12.73 4.26 23.78
CA ALA A 167 -13.02 5.41 24.64
C ALA A 167 -14.14 6.33 24.09
N GLU A 168 -14.38 6.31 22.78
CA GLU A 168 -15.47 7.06 22.13
C GLU A 168 -16.83 6.34 22.23
N LEU A 169 -16.84 5.06 22.62
CA LEU A 169 -18.04 4.23 22.62
C LEU A 169 -18.68 4.13 24.01
N PRO A 170 -20.01 4.05 24.09
CA PRO A 170 -20.69 3.76 25.35
C PRO A 170 -20.39 2.31 25.81
N PRO A 171 -20.50 2.04 27.13
CA PRO A 171 -20.22 0.71 27.66
C PRO A 171 -21.13 -0.36 27.05
N LEU A 172 -20.52 -1.44 26.56
CA LEU A 172 -21.22 -2.53 25.90
C LEU A 172 -21.96 -3.40 26.93
N THR A 173 -23.29 -3.48 26.82
CA THR A 173 -24.12 -4.32 27.72
C THR A 173 -24.68 -5.58 27.05
N LYS A 174 -24.63 -5.65 25.71
CA LYS A 174 -25.18 -6.74 24.88
C LYS A 174 -24.30 -6.95 23.65
N PHE A 175 -24.38 -8.13 23.04
CA PHE A 175 -23.71 -8.39 21.76
C PHE A 175 -24.29 -7.54 20.64
N ILE A 176 -23.40 -7.04 19.76
CA ILE A 176 -23.76 -6.30 18.55
C ILE A 176 -23.80 -7.27 17.38
N LEU A 177 -24.86 -7.19 16.56
CA LEU A 177 -24.91 -7.89 15.29
C LEU A 177 -24.26 -7.02 14.22
N PRO A 178 -23.29 -7.53 13.44
CA PRO A 178 -22.66 -6.76 12.38
C PRO A 178 -23.65 -6.55 11.23
N VAL A 179 -24.31 -5.40 11.23
CA VAL A 179 -25.25 -4.96 10.18
C VAL A 179 -24.81 -3.61 9.65
N ARG A 180 -25.17 -3.31 8.40
CA ARG A 180 -24.92 -1.99 7.81
C ARG A 180 -25.81 -0.95 8.46
N ASP A 181 -25.22 0.18 8.85
CA ASP A 181 -25.98 1.31 9.37
C ASP A 181 -27.00 1.79 8.31
N GLY A 182 -28.27 1.91 8.72
CA GLY A 182 -29.42 2.17 7.84
C GLY A 182 -30.41 1.00 7.71
N TYR A 183 -30.07 -0.20 8.18
CA TYR A 183 -31.09 -1.19 8.55
C TYR A 183 -31.19 -1.15 10.07
N THR A 184 -32.17 -0.38 10.56
CA THR A 184 -32.63 -0.50 11.95
C THR A 184 -32.86 -1.98 12.18
N CYS A 185 -32.03 -2.59 13.03
CA CYS A 185 -32.42 -3.82 13.68
C CYS A 185 -33.67 -3.44 14.48
N LEU A 186 -34.84 -3.71 13.90
CA LEU A 186 -36.01 -4.01 14.70
C LEU A 186 -35.57 -5.22 15.53
N CYS A 187 -35.05 -4.94 16.73
CA CYS A 187 -34.89 -5.94 17.76
C CYS A 187 -36.20 -6.71 17.79
N TRP A 188 -36.13 -7.99 17.44
CA TRP A 188 -37.24 -8.90 17.63
C TRP A 188 -37.67 -8.80 19.10
N GLY A 189 -38.98 -8.62 19.29
CA GLY A 189 -39.61 -8.33 20.58
C GLY A 189 -39.54 -9.46 21.60
#